data_AF-A0A7K9S264-F1
#
_entry.id   AF-A0A7K9S264-F1
#
_cell.length_a   1.000
_cell.length_b   1.000
_cell.length_c   1.000
_cell.angle_alpha   90.00
_cell.angle_beta   90.00
_cell.angle_gamma   90.00
#
_symmetry.space_group_name_H-M   'P 1'
#
loop_
_entity.id
_entity.type
_entity.pdbx_description
1 polymer ?
#
loop_
_entity_poly.entity_id
_entity_poly.type
_entity_poly.pdbx_seq_one_letter_code
_entity_poly.pdbx_strand_id
1 'polypeptide(L)'
;ALESIDFKNALEQFQNLVEKMIVQKTKESSGLYTKDGDEIDYDKFCSTTRTLFGPAVKDQNIQAFFRKIMTNPDERPEWPEIFGCFTGERDGMSSPSKENMVLLISEKQQITHSVVKRKDVIKGIVKVPHLHLTITASQRGVLTVFNKQCRICMIYVKMDTAWITGCDYLPNLKYVVAVTESTIILWDYISKESKSDGFVIKPMKNCLLCVCTVTMADNLAKDTILIGDYKGYVYLLTITSDDFIMKQSKTGKVSQFKVMDSESFDIPKRKLHDDWVGKIKYFPALKRFGSCSTDSTNSFVLDDIKRLEDQLPVKEFSVPKGVNAFTYCGKAKVIVTGG
;
A
#
# COMPACT_ATOMS: atom_id res chain seq x y z
N ALA A 1 -34.42 -5.02 18.59
CA ALA A 1 -34.23 -4.69 17.17
C ALA A 1 -34.23 -3.17 17.06
N LEU A 2 -33.06 -2.54 17.17
CA LEU A 2 -32.92 -1.11 16.89
C LEU A 2 -32.61 -1.01 15.40
N GLU A 3 -33.52 -0.40 14.65
CA GLU A 3 -33.38 -0.14 13.23
C GLU A 3 -32.05 0.59 12.98
N SER A 4 -31.15 -0.08 12.27
CA SER A 4 -30.07 0.60 11.57
C SER A 4 -30.75 1.51 10.55
N ILE A 5 -30.92 2.79 10.90
CA ILE A 5 -31.26 3.83 9.93
C ILE A 5 -30.32 3.64 8.74
N ASP A 6 -30.89 3.34 7.58
CA ASP A 6 -30.12 3.13 6.37
C ASP A 6 -29.36 4.42 6.09
N PHE A 7 -28.03 4.39 6.26
CA PHE A 7 -27.17 5.56 6.15
C PHE A 7 -27.38 6.30 4.82
N LYS A 8 -27.71 5.55 3.77
CA LYS A 8 -28.05 6.12 2.46
C LYS A 8 -29.30 7.00 2.53
N ASN A 9 -30.35 6.55 3.21
CA ASN A 9 -31.59 7.32 3.39
C ASN A 9 -31.35 8.54 4.29
N ALA A 10 -30.55 8.40 5.36
CA ALA A 10 -30.17 9.53 6.20
C ALA A 10 -29.39 10.60 5.42
N LEU A 11 -28.50 10.19 4.52
CA LEU A 11 -27.73 11.07 3.65
C LEU A 11 -28.63 11.80 2.63
N GLU A 12 -29.57 11.10 2.00
CA GLU A 12 -30.54 11.71 1.07
C GLU A 12 -31.42 12.74 1.79
N GLN A 13 -31.90 12.43 3.01
CA GLN A 13 -32.65 13.38 3.83
C GLN A 13 -31.82 14.60 4.24
N PHE A 14 -30.55 14.40 4.57
CA PHE A 14 -29.63 15.49 4.90
C PHE A 14 -29.34 16.39 3.69
N GLN A 15 -29.14 15.81 2.50
CA GLN A 15 -28.94 16.58 1.26
C GLN A 15 -30.17 17.45 0.96
N ASN A 16 -31.37 16.89 1.08
CA ASN A 16 -32.62 17.64 0.92
C ASN A 16 -32.74 18.78 1.95
N LEU A 17 -32.29 18.58 3.19
CA LEU A 17 -32.28 19.63 4.22
C LEU A 17 -31.34 20.78 3.86
N VAL A 18 -30.14 20.47 3.38
CA VAL A 18 -29.15 21.47 2.93
C VAL A 18 -29.64 22.23 1.71
N GLU A 19 -30.24 21.56 0.73
CA GLU A 19 -30.84 22.21 -0.44
C GLU A 19 -31.95 23.18 -0.06
N LYS A 20 -32.85 22.78 0.85
CA LYS A 20 -33.91 23.67 1.36
C LYS A 20 -33.34 24.90 2.06
N MET A 21 -32.27 24.74 2.83
CA MET A 21 -31.58 25.84 3.50
C MET A 21 -30.93 26.82 2.52
N ILE A 22 -30.26 26.32 1.49
CA ILE A 22 -29.68 27.15 0.42
C ILE A 22 -30.78 27.94 -0.29
N VAL A 23 -31.87 27.28 -0.69
CA VAL A 23 -33.02 27.94 -1.35
C VAL A 23 -33.63 29.01 -0.46
N GLN A 24 -33.76 28.75 0.84
CA GLN A 24 -34.27 29.74 1.80
C GLN A 24 -33.36 30.98 1.85
N LYS A 25 -32.04 30.79 1.99
CA LYS A 25 -31.07 31.89 2.03
C LYS A 25 -31.01 32.69 0.72
N THR A 26 -31.13 32.03 -0.43
CA THR A 26 -31.20 32.71 -1.73
C THR A 26 -32.48 33.55 -1.88
N LYS A 27 -33.60 33.10 -1.30
CA LYS A 27 -34.86 33.90 -1.28
C LYS A 27 -34.77 35.09 -0.34
N GLU A 28 -34.08 34.94 0.79
CA GLU A 28 -33.80 36.04 1.72
C GLU A 28 -32.88 37.11 1.08
N SER A 29 -31.82 36.69 0.39
CA SER A 29 -30.89 37.62 -0.27
C SER A 29 -31.49 38.35 -1.47
N SER A 30 -32.51 37.77 -2.12
CA SER A 30 -33.24 38.38 -3.24
C SER A 30 -34.46 39.22 -2.81
N GLY A 31 -34.75 39.33 -1.51
CA GLY A 31 -35.86 40.13 -0.99
C GLY A 31 -37.26 39.56 -1.25
N LEU A 32 -37.36 38.31 -1.75
CA LEU A 32 -38.61 37.59 -2.01
C LEU A 32 -39.07 36.73 -0.83
N TYR A 33 -38.57 37.00 0.38
CA TYR A 33 -38.81 36.16 1.54
C TYR A 33 -40.12 36.50 2.28
N THR A 34 -41.05 35.54 2.28
CA THR A 34 -42.20 35.50 3.18
C THR A 34 -41.94 34.49 4.28
N LYS A 35 -42.02 34.91 5.56
CA LYS A 35 -41.90 34.01 6.71
C LYS A 35 -42.98 32.93 6.65
N ASP A 36 -42.57 31.68 6.51
CA ASP A 36 -43.42 30.51 6.57
C ASP A 36 -43.05 29.65 7.79
N GLY A 37 -44.00 28.85 8.30
CA GLY A 37 -43.79 27.98 9.48
C GLY A 37 -42.74 26.88 9.27
N ASP A 38 -42.27 26.72 8.03
CA ASP A 38 -41.27 25.74 7.63
C ASP A 38 -39.82 26.24 7.60
N GLU A 39 -39.56 27.48 8.03
CA GLU A 39 -38.22 28.07 8.18
C GLU A 39 -37.23 27.11 8.88
N ILE A 40 -36.05 26.92 8.29
CA ILE A 40 -34.97 26.12 8.85
C ILE A 40 -34.02 27.07 9.59
N ASP A 41 -34.28 27.26 10.87
CA ASP A 41 -33.35 27.90 11.77
C ASP A 41 -32.20 26.96 12.19
N TYR A 42 -31.23 27.52 12.93
CA TYR A 42 -30.09 26.76 13.43
C TYR A 42 -30.52 25.58 14.33
N ASP A 43 -31.55 25.77 15.15
CA ASP A 43 -32.00 24.77 16.12
C ASP A 43 -32.72 23.60 15.44
N LYS A 44 -33.54 23.88 14.42
CA LYS A 44 -34.19 22.90 13.54
C LYS A 44 -33.15 22.15 12.70
N PHE A 45 -32.13 22.84 12.21
CA PHE A 45 -31.02 22.20 11.50
C PHE A 45 -30.22 21.25 12.42
N CYS A 46 -29.89 21.69 13.63
CA CYS A 46 -29.14 20.89 14.60
C CYS A 46 -29.94 19.66 15.06
N SER A 47 -31.22 19.84 15.39
CA SER A 47 -32.10 18.75 15.82
C SER A 47 -32.33 17.72 14.71
N THR A 48 -32.55 18.17 13.47
CA THR A 48 -32.72 17.27 12.31
C THR A 48 -31.43 16.50 12.02
N THR A 49 -30.28 17.19 11.99
CA THR A 49 -28.97 16.55 11.76
C THR A 49 -28.65 15.50 12.84
N ARG A 50 -28.92 15.81 14.12
CA ARG A 50 -28.76 14.85 15.23
C ARG A 50 -29.73 13.67 15.12
N THR A 51 -30.93 13.88 14.61
CA THR A 51 -31.89 12.79 14.38
C THR A 51 -31.41 11.86 13.25
N LEU A 52 -30.82 12.42 12.20
CA LEU A 52 -30.34 11.67 11.03
C LEU A 52 -29.06 10.86 11.31
N PHE A 53 -28.09 11.44 12.03
CA PHE A 53 -26.76 10.85 12.21
C PHE A 53 -26.43 10.48 13.66
N GLY A 54 -27.31 10.80 14.62
CA GLY A 54 -27.12 10.48 16.02
C GLY A 54 -25.88 11.17 16.63
N PRO A 55 -25.22 10.53 17.61
CA PRO A 55 -24.05 11.10 18.30
C PRO A 55 -22.79 11.18 17.42
N ALA A 56 -22.84 10.69 16.18
CA ALA A 56 -21.69 10.70 15.26
C ALA A 56 -21.30 12.09 14.75
N VAL A 57 -22.16 13.11 14.99
CA VAL A 57 -21.94 14.48 14.55
C VAL A 57 -21.76 15.39 15.76
N LYS A 58 -20.63 16.11 15.83
CA LYS A 58 -20.34 17.06 16.92
C LYS A 58 -20.99 18.41 16.66
N ASP A 59 -21.49 19.05 17.71
CA ASP A 59 -22.10 20.38 17.64
C ASP A 59 -21.19 21.44 17.01
N GLN A 60 -19.89 21.37 17.30
CA GLN A 60 -18.89 22.26 16.71
C GLN A 60 -18.83 22.13 15.17
N ASN A 61 -18.96 20.90 14.66
CA ASN A 61 -18.96 20.63 13.22
C ASN A 61 -20.28 21.07 12.57
N ILE A 62 -21.42 20.82 13.23
CA ILE A 62 -22.74 21.30 12.77
C ILE A 62 -22.73 22.84 12.68
N GLN A 63 -22.20 23.50 13.70
CA GLN A 63 -22.11 24.96 13.75
C GLN A 63 -21.16 25.53 12.71
N ALA A 64 -20.01 24.90 12.47
CA ALA A 64 -19.07 25.30 11.42
C ALA A 64 -19.70 25.13 10.02
N PHE A 65 -20.34 23.99 9.78
CA PHE A 65 -21.01 23.66 8.52
C PHE A 65 -22.18 24.60 8.23
N PHE A 66 -23.03 24.85 9.23
CA PHE A 66 -24.12 25.82 9.14
C PHE A 66 -23.60 27.22 8.83
N ARG A 67 -22.58 27.71 9.55
CA ARG A 67 -21.98 29.02 9.26
C ARG A 67 -21.43 29.13 7.84
N LYS A 68 -20.82 28.06 7.33
CA LYS A 68 -20.29 28.01 5.96
C LYS A 68 -21.40 28.18 4.91
N ILE A 69 -22.50 27.44 5.06
CA ILE A 69 -23.68 27.57 4.17
C ILE A 69 -24.25 28.99 4.22
N MET A 70 -24.31 29.58 5.42
CA MET A 70 -24.86 30.92 5.62
C MET A 70 -23.98 32.04 5.05
N THR A 71 -22.67 31.82 4.98
CA THR A 71 -21.71 32.81 4.48
C THR A 71 -21.59 32.74 2.95
N ASN A 72 -21.61 31.53 2.38
CA ASN A 72 -21.48 31.29 0.94
C ASN A 72 -22.58 30.33 0.44
N PRO A 73 -23.81 30.80 0.16
CA PRO A 73 -24.88 29.93 -0.32
C PRO A 73 -24.64 29.38 -1.75
N ASP A 74 -23.79 30.04 -2.54
CA ASP A 74 -23.48 29.63 -3.92
C ASP A 74 -22.42 28.50 -4.00
N GLU A 75 -21.64 28.31 -2.93
CA GLU A 75 -20.62 27.27 -2.86
C GLU A 75 -21.27 25.96 -2.38
N ARG A 76 -21.27 24.91 -3.22
CA ARG A 76 -21.82 23.61 -2.85
C ARG A 76 -21.02 23.05 -1.65
N PRO A 77 -21.62 22.90 -0.46
CA PRO A 77 -20.90 22.42 0.70
C PRO A 77 -20.58 20.94 0.55
N GLU A 78 -19.34 20.54 0.86
CA GLU A 78 -18.96 19.13 0.87
C GLU A 78 -19.54 18.47 2.13
N TRP A 79 -20.57 17.63 1.96
CA TRP A 79 -21.25 16.96 3.07
C TRP A 79 -20.34 16.20 4.06
N PRO A 80 -19.15 15.64 3.71
CA PRO A 80 -18.30 14.98 4.70
C PRO A 80 -17.69 15.95 5.73
N GLU A 81 -17.75 17.26 5.51
CA GLU A 81 -17.31 18.27 6.49
C GLU A 81 -18.09 18.19 7.80
N ILE A 82 -19.36 17.77 7.78
CA ILE A 82 -20.16 17.63 8.99
C ILE A 82 -19.60 16.57 9.96
N PHE A 83 -18.84 15.62 9.44
CA PHE A 83 -18.14 14.58 10.21
C PHE A 83 -16.70 14.97 10.58
N GLY A 84 -16.24 16.17 10.22
CA GLY A 84 -14.88 16.64 10.52
C GLY A 84 -13.79 16.03 9.61
N CYS A 85 -14.16 15.50 8.43
CA CYS A 85 -13.21 14.84 7.53
C CYS A 85 -12.16 15.75 6.90
N PHE A 86 -12.36 17.07 6.97
CA PHE A 86 -11.50 18.07 6.34
C PHE A 86 -11.01 19.16 7.30
N THR A 87 -11.37 19.08 8.60
CA THR A 87 -10.78 19.92 9.64
C THR A 87 -9.37 19.41 9.96
N GLY A 88 -8.44 19.65 9.05
CA GLY A 88 -7.02 19.35 9.23
C GLY A 88 -6.42 20.14 10.39
N GLU A 89 -5.75 19.41 11.28
CA GLU A 89 -4.43 19.74 11.81
C GLU A 89 -4.14 21.22 12.06
N ARG A 90 -4.90 21.88 12.95
CA ARG A 90 -4.50 23.20 13.46
C ARG A 90 -4.50 23.41 14.95
N ASP A 91 -4.85 22.42 15.76
CA ASP A 91 -4.52 22.48 17.19
C ASP A 91 -4.38 21.09 17.80
N GLY A 92 -3.37 20.97 18.67
CA GLY A 92 -3.01 19.74 19.39
C GLY A 92 -4.07 19.35 20.42
N MET A 93 -5.23 18.87 19.95
CA MET A 93 -6.30 18.36 20.81
C MET A 93 -6.50 16.85 20.63
N SER A 94 -6.86 16.24 21.75
CA SER A 94 -6.98 14.82 22.06
C SER A 94 -7.56 13.93 20.96
N SER A 95 -7.09 12.67 20.96
CA SER A 95 -7.60 11.57 20.16
C SER A 95 -9.14 11.54 20.17
N PRO A 96 -9.81 11.34 19.02
CA PRO A 96 -11.26 11.25 18.97
C PRO A 96 -11.74 10.10 19.86
N SER A 97 -12.79 10.33 20.65
CA SER A 97 -13.46 9.29 21.44
C SER A 97 -14.02 8.21 20.52
N LYS A 98 -14.03 6.96 21.03
CA LYS A 98 -14.44 5.70 20.37
C LYS A 98 -15.85 5.69 19.74
N GLU A 99 -16.62 6.75 19.87
CA GLU A 99 -18.01 6.87 19.41
C GLU A 99 -18.15 7.51 18.02
N ASN A 100 -17.05 8.01 17.43
CA ASN A 100 -17.03 8.58 16.07
C ASN A 100 -16.92 7.46 15.01
N MET A 101 -18.00 6.73 14.74
CA MET A 101 -18.01 5.58 13.81
C MET A 101 -19.02 5.70 12.65
N VAL A 102 -19.03 6.83 11.93
CA VAL A 102 -19.75 6.89 10.63
C VAL A 102 -18.79 6.74 9.45
N LEU A 103 -17.55 7.21 9.60
CA LEU A 103 -16.47 6.90 8.67
C LEU A 103 -15.42 6.15 9.47
N LEU A 104 -15.20 4.87 9.13
CA LEU A 104 -14.18 4.00 9.71
C LEU A 104 -12.77 4.52 9.38
N ILE A 105 -12.41 5.69 9.90
CA ILE A 105 -11.00 6.07 10.02
C ILE A 105 -10.53 5.30 11.25
N SER A 106 -9.93 4.13 11.02
CA SER A 106 -9.32 3.36 12.09
C SER A 106 -8.40 4.29 12.89
N GLU A 107 -8.56 4.33 14.21
CA GLU A 107 -7.64 5.06 15.08
C GLU A 107 -6.21 4.67 14.70
N LYS A 108 -5.35 5.66 14.45
CA LYS A 108 -3.95 5.43 14.12
C LYS A 108 -3.26 4.83 15.35
N GLN A 109 -3.20 3.51 15.43
CA GLN A 109 -2.48 2.83 16.49
C GLN A 109 -0.99 2.85 16.17
N GLN A 110 -0.20 3.53 16.99
CA GLN A 110 1.25 3.52 16.85
C GLN A 110 1.81 2.23 17.46
N ILE A 111 2.40 1.38 16.63
CA ILE A 111 3.14 0.21 17.09
C ILE A 111 4.56 0.67 17.43
N THR A 112 4.85 0.87 18.72
CA THR A 112 6.19 1.26 19.19
C THR A 112 7.05 0.02 19.45
N HIS A 113 8.33 0.08 19.07
CA HIS A 113 9.29 -1.00 19.31
C HIS A 113 10.65 -0.46 19.75
N SER A 114 11.31 -1.15 20.69
CA SER A 114 12.57 -0.72 21.31
C SER A 114 13.77 -0.72 20.35
N VAL A 115 13.74 -1.58 19.32
CA VAL A 115 14.81 -1.69 18.31
C VAL A 115 14.75 -0.55 17.29
N VAL A 116 13.55 -0.05 16.96
CA VAL A 116 13.37 1.06 16.01
C VAL A 116 13.22 2.37 16.80
N LYS A 117 14.35 2.87 17.32
CA LYS A 117 14.39 4.09 18.15
C LYS A 117 14.11 5.39 17.38
N ARG A 118 14.11 5.35 16.04
CA ARG A 118 13.89 6.51 15.16
C ARG A 118 12.88 6.18 14.08
N LYS A 119 12.09 7.18 13.68
CA LYS A 119 11.19 7.10 12.52
C LYS A 119 12.00 6.67 11.29
N ASP A 120 11.57 5.62 10.62
CA ASP A 120 12.19 5.12 9.39
C ASP A 120 11.13 4.94 8.29
N VAL A 121 11.58 4.99 7.04
CA VAL A 121 10.71 4.90 5.87
C VAL A 121 10.55 3.43 5.50
N ILE A 122 9.29 2.98 5.44
CA ILE A 122 8.95 1.66 4.94
C ILE A 122 9.01 1.69 3.41
N LYS A 123 9.85 0.85 2.82
CA LYS A 123 10.05 0.73 1.38
C LYS A 123 9.20 -0.38 0.75
N GLY A 124 8.88 -1.41 1.52
CA GLY A 124 8.04 -2.53 1.05
C GLY A 124 7.04 -2.97 2.11
N ILE A 125 5.82 -3.27 1.67
CA ILE A 125 4.78 -3.91 2.49
C ILE A 125 4.14 -5.00 1.66
N VAL A 126 4.19 -6.24 2.17
CA VAL A 126 3.63 -7.41 1.51
C VAL A 126 2.73 -8.15 2.46
N LYS A 127 1.49 -8.37 2.04
CA LYS A 127 0.53 -9.22 2.77
C LYS A 127 0.53 -10.61 2.16
N VAL A 128 0.71 -11.61 3.01
CA VAL A 128 0.69 -13.04 2.63
C VAL A 128 -0.64 -13.63 3.09
N PRO A 129 -1.66 -13.73 2.22
CA PRO A 129 -3.03 -14.01 2.66
C PRO A 129 -3.19 -15.39 3.32
N HIS A 130 -2.49 -16.40 2.80
CA HIS A 130 -2.60 -17.79 3.25
C HIS A 130 -2.00 -18.04 4.64
N LEU A 131 -1.01 -17.24 5.07
CA LEU A 131 -0.43 -17.32 6.41
C LEU A 131 -0.98 -16.24 7.37
N HIS A 132 -1.82 -15.33 6.86
CA HIS A 132 -2.27 -14.14 7.58
C HIS A 132 -1.11 -13.32 8.16
N LEU A 133 -0.01 -13.24 7.41
CA LEU A 133 1.19 -12.47 7.78
C LEU A 133 1.26 -11.19 6.95
N THR A 134 1.85 -10.15 7.54
CA THR A 134 2.24 -8.93 6.83
C THR A 134 3.72 -8.71 7.05
N ILE A 135 4.48 -8.57 5.98
CA ILE A 135 5.92 -8.34 6.00
C ILE A 135 6.15 -6.88 5.64
N THR A 136 7.02 -6.21 6.38
CA THR A 136 7.46 -4.86 6.06
C THR A 136 8.97 -4.80 5.96
N ALA A 137 9.45 -4.00 5.01
CA ALA A 137 10.86 -3.68 4.87
C ALA A 137 11.11 -2.19 5.06
N SER A 138 12.02 -1.88 5.98
CA SER A 138 12.45 -0.54 6.32
C SER A 138 13.73 -0.18 5.58
N GLN A 139 13.86 1.08 5.15
CA GLN A 139 15.03 1.55 4.40
C GLN A 139 16.34 1.27 5.15
N ARG A 140 16.38 1.41 6.48
CA ARG A 140 17.58 1.19 7.30
C ARG A 140 17.89 -0.27 7.63
N GLY A 141 17.33 -1.24 6.89
CA GLY A 141 17.74 -2.62 7.05
C GLY A 141 16.89 -3.46 8.01
N VAL A 142 15.72 -2.98 8.42
CA VAL A 142 14.83 -3.73 9.33
C VAL A 142 13.73 -4.43 8.54
N LEU A 143 13.69 -5.76 8.61
CA LEU A 143 12.57 -6.57 8.15
C LEU A 143 11.71 -6.96 9.35
N THR A 144 10.40 -6.83 9.24
CA THR A 144 9.47 -7.17 10.32
C THR A 144 8.32 -8.00 9.78
N VAL A 145 7.98 -9.07 10.49
CA VAL A 145 6.83 -9.91 10.21
C VAL A 145 5.78 -9.67 11.27
N PHE A 146 4.59 -9.28 10.83
CA PHE A 146 3.41 -9.06 11.65
C PHE A 146 2.39 -10.18 11.45
N ASN A 147 1.67 -10.54 12.51
CA ASN A 147 0.51 -11.42 12.41
C ASN A 147 -0.78 -10.68 11.99
N LYS A 148 -1.89 -11.42 11.92
CA LYS A 148 -3.24 -10.92 11.62
C LYS A 148 -3.70 -9.75 12.51
N GLN A 149 -3.21 -9.68 13.75
CA GLN A 149 -3.55 -8.63 14.72
C GLN A 149 -2.53 -7.48 14.71
N CYS A 150 -1.68 -7.38 13.68
CA CYS A 150 -0.60 -6.42 13.58
C CYS A 150 0.39 -6.48 14.76
N ARG A 151 0.51 -7.63 15.43
CA ARG A 151 1.56 -7.86 16.43
C ARG A 151 2.79 -8.41 15.75
N ILE A 152 3.94 -7.97 16.22
CA ILE A 152 5.24 -8.40 15.72
C ILE A 152 5.46 -9.87 16.09
N CYS A 153 5.77 -10.70 15.11
CA CYS A 153 6.18 -12.09 15.30
C CYS A 153 7.70 -12.19 15.32
N MET A 154 8.37 -11.60 14.34
CA MET A 154 9.80 -11.69 14.14
C MET A 154 10.35 -10.38 13.58
N ILE A 155 11.59 -10.08 13.93
CA ILE A 155 12.34 -8.94 13.40
C ILE A 155 13.70 -9.45 12.96
N TYR A 156 14.11 -9.07 11.77
CA TYR A 156 15.47 -9.20 11.31
C TYR A 156 16.07 -7.80 11.11
N VAL A 157 17.25 -7.58 11.70
CA VAL A 157 18.01 -6.34 11.53
C VAL A 157 19.27 -6.66 10.76
N LYS A 158 19.37 -6.11 9.55
CA LYS A 158 20.61 -6.12 8.79
C LYS A 158 21.63 -5.23 9.50
N MET A 159 22.80 -5.77 9.80
CA MET A 159 23.90 -5.03 10.46
C MET A 159 24.72 -4.17 9.49
N ASP A 160 24.53 -4.37 8.19
CA ASP A 160 25.21 -3.66 7.12
C ASP A 160 24.52 -2.32 6.82
N THR A 161 25.25 -1.38 6.22
CA THR A 161 24.77 0.00 5.96
C THR A 161 23.90 0.13 4.71
N ALA A 162 23.88 -0.87 3.83
CA ALA A 162 23.15 -0.79 2.57
C ALA A 162 21.63 -0.80 2.77
N TRP A 163 20.94 0.10 2.07
CA TRP A 163 19.50 0.29 2.19
C TRP A 163 18.71 -0.87 1.58
N ILE A 164 17.62 -1.26 2.26
CA ILE A 164 16.63 -2.18 1.67
C ILE A 164 15.70 -1.36 0.77
N THR A 165 15.55 -1.79 -0.47
CA THR A 165 14.75 -1.10 -1.49
C THR A 165 13.40 -1.78 -1.73
N GLY A 166 13.29 -3.09 -1.47
CA GLY A 166 12.03 -3.83 -1.59
C GLY A 166 12.02 -5.16 -0.85
N CYS A 167 10.83 -5.75 -0.68
CA CYS A 167 10.67 -7.08 -0.12
C CYS A 167 9.47 -7.83 -0.73
N ASP A 168 9.52 -9.16 -0.69
CA ASP A 168 8.41 -10.05 -1.02
C ASP A 168 8.54 -11.39 -0.25
N TYR A 169 7.58 -12.29 -0.46
CA TYR A 169 7.52 -13.61 0.17
C TYR A 169 7.62 -14.73 -0.86
N LEU A 170 8.40 -15.76 -0.54
CA LEU A 170 8.54 -16.98 -1.34
C LEU A 170 7.60 -18.06 -0.79
N PRO A 171 6.53 -18.42 -1.51
CA PRO A 171 5.50 -19.30 -0.99
C PRO A 171 5.95 -20.76 -0.84
N ASN A 172 6.79 -21.27 -1.74
CA ASN A 172 7.18 -22.68 -1.71
C ASN A 172 8.32 -22.90 -0.71
N LEU A 173 9.37 -22.06 -0.79
CA LEU A 173 10.53 -22.12 0.10
C LEU A 173 10.22 -21.58 1.50
N LYS A 174 9.18 -20.74 1.65
CA LYS A 174 8.77 -20.06 2.88
C LYS A 174 9.78 -19.05 3.42
N TYR A 175 10.60 -18.48 2.54
CA TYR A 175 11.57 -17.43 2.87
C TYR A 175 10.97 -16.03 2.63
N VAL A 176 11.42 -15.06 3.42
CA VAL A 176 11.24 -13.64 3.11
C VAL A 176 12.39 -13.21 2.20
N VAL A 177 12.08 -12.54 1.09
CA VAL A 177 13.06 -11.95 0.18
C VAL A 177 13.12 -10.47 0.44
N ALA A 178 14.33 -9.93 0.55
CA ALA A 178 14.56 -8.50 0.53
C ALA A 178 15.67 -8.19 -0.46
N VAL A 179 15.51 -7.10 -1.20
CA VAL A 179 16.56 -6.57 -2.08
C VAL A 179 17.14 -5.33 -1.44
N THR A 180 18.46 -5.25 -1.48
CA THR A 180 19.22 -4.03 -1.16
C THR A 180 19.82 -3.47 -2.43
N GLU A 181 20.53 -2.36 -2.32
CA GLU A 181 21.23 -1.77 -3.47
C GLU A 181 22.07 -2.82 -4.22
N SER A 182 22.86 -3.66 -3.56
CA SER A 182 23.76 -4.60 -4.27
C SER A 182 23.59 -6.07 -3.90
N THR A 183 22.61 -6.42 -3.07
CA THR A 183 22.45 -7.79 -2.56
C THR A 183 21.01 -8.24 -2.50
N ILE A 184 20.78 -9.54 -2.68
CA ILE A 184 19.49 -10.19 -2.41
C ILE A 184 19.62 -10.96 -1.10
N ILE A 185 18.68 -10.76 -0.18
CA ILE A 185 18.65 -11.40 1.13
C ILE A 185 17.45 -12.35 1.16
N LEU A 186 17.71 -13.61 1.50
CA LEU A 186 16.72 -14.64 1.74
C LEU A 186 16.75 -14.94 3.24
N TRP A 187 15.66 -14.65 3.94
CA TRP A 187 15.56 -14.80 5.38
C TRP A 187 14.54 -15.87 5.75
N ASP A 188 14.98 -16.90 6.48
CA ASP A 188 14.07 -17.85 7.12
C ASP A 188 13.52 -17.22 8.40
N TYR A 189 12.24 -16.82 8.37
CA TYR A 189 11.58 -16.23 9.52
C TYR A 189 10.97 -17.30 10.46
N ILE A 190 10.97 -18.58 10.07
CA ILE A 190 10.39 -19.69 10.83
C ILE A 190 11.41 -20.29 11.79
N SER A 191 12.70 -20.26 11.46
CA SER A 191 13.78 -20.77 12.33
C SER A 191 13.75 -20.06 13.69
N LYS A 192 13.32 -20.77 14.74
CA LYS A 192 13.19 -20.28 16.12
C LYS A 192 14.48 -20.37 16.93
N GLU A 193 15.52 -20.98 16.39
CA GLU A 193 16.83 -20.94 17.06
C GLU A 193 17.30 -19.48 17.07
N SER A 194 18.03 -19.10 18.12
CA SER A 194 18.36 -17.72 18.52
C SER A 194 19.11 -16.88 17.47
N LYS A 195 19.31 -17.41 16.27
CA LYS A 195 19.97 -16.81 15.13
C LYS A 195 19.13 -17.13 13.89
N SER A 196 18.62 -16.07 13.27
CA SER A 196 17.91 -16.14 11.99
C SER A 196 18.82 -16.74 10.92
N ASP A 197 18.47 -17.91 10.40
CA ASP A 197 19.16 -18.50 9.27
C ASP A 197 18.69 -17.86 7.96
N GLY A 198 19.59 -17.80 6.99
CA GLY A 198 19.31 -17.13 5.73
C GLY A 198 20.50 -17.13 4.80
N PHE A 199 20.26 -16.67 3.58
CA PHE A 199 21.24 -16.61 2.50
C PHE A 199 21.33 -15.18 1.97
N VAL A 200 22.52 -14.78 1.55
CA VAL A 200 22.76 -13.49 0.90
C VAL A 200 23.43 -13.75 -0.43
N ILE A 201 22.79 -13.33 -1.52
CA ILE A 201 23.35 -13.37 -2.87
C ILE A 201 24.01 -12.02 -3.13
N LYS A 202 25.33 -12.01 -3.35
CA LYS A 202 26.12 -10.80 -3.64
C LYS A 202 27.38 -11.15 -4.46
N PRO A 203 27.95 -10.20 -5.20
CA PRO A 203 27.44 -8.85 -5.48
C PRO A 203 26.56 -8.82 -6.73
N MET A 204 25.43 -8.11 -6.68
CA MET A 204 24.67 -7.77 -7.89
C MET A 204 25.34 -6.60 -8.61
N LYS A 205 25.45 -6.70 -9.94
CA LYS A 205 26.19 -5.73 -10.77
C LYS A 205 25.56 -4.33 -10.79
N ASN A 206 24.24 -4.23 -10.67
CA ASN A 206 23.49 -2.97 -10.71
C ASN A 206 22.68 -2.79 -9.42
N CYS A 207 22.33 -1.53 -9.10
CA CYS A 207 21.53 -1.19 -7.94
C CYS A 207 20.09 -1.69 -8.06
N LEU A 208 19.68 -2.63 -7.21
CA LEU A 208 18.33 -3.20 -7.22
C LEU A 208 17.33 -2.26 -6.52
N LEU A 209 16.16 -2.07 -7.13
CA LEU A 209 15.14 -1.11 -6.66
C LEU A 209 13.85 -1.79 -6.18
N CYS A 210 13.41 -2.84 -6.86
CA CYS A 210 12.16 -3.50 -6.54
C CYS A 210 12.25 -5.01 -6.78
N VAL A 211 11.39 -5.75 -6.09
CA VAL A 211 11.33 -7.21 -6.15
C VAL A 211 9.89 -7.69 -6.13
N CYS A 212 9.60 -8.77 -6.86
CA CYS A 212 8.32 -9.46 -6.81
C CYS A 212 8.48 -10.97 -7.06
N THR A 213 7.80 -11.78 -6.25
CA THR A 213 7.75 -13.24 -6.42
C THR A 213 6.73 -13.61 -7.50
N VAL A 214 7.11 -14.59 -8.32
CA VAL A 214 6.25 -15.19 -9.34
C VAL A 214 5.58 -16.43 -8.76
N THR A 215 4.27 -16.39 -8.63
CA THR A 215 3.48 -17.56 -8.24
C THR A 215 3.04 -18.34 -9.48
N MET A 216 3.77 -19.41 -9.79
CA MET A 216 3.37 -20.43 -10.76
C MET A 216 2.80 -21.64 -10.04
N ALA A 217 1.76 -22.26 -10.60
CA ALA A 217 1.12 -23.44 -10.02
C ALA A 217 1.97 -24.73 -10.12
N ASP A 218 3.06 -24.70 -10.90
CA ASP A 218 3.56 -25.92 -11.53
C ASP A 218 4.74 -26.58 -10.81
N ASN A 219 5.35 -26.02 -9.75
CA ASN A 219 6.45 -26.70 -9.04
C ASN A 219 6.53 -26.35 -7.54
N LEU A 220 6.42 -27.38 -6.70
CA LEU A 220 6.43 -27.27 -5.23
C LEU A 220 7.82 -27.02 -4.61
N ALA A 221 8.90 -27.08 -5.39
CA ALA A 221 10.29 -27.00 -4.90
C ALA A 221 11.11 -25.84 -5.50
N LYS A 222 10.48 -24.93 -6.25
CA LYS A 222 11.14 -23.76 -6.82
C LYS A 222 10.32 -22.51 -6.61
N ASP A 223 11.00 -21.41 -6.35
CA ASP A 223 10.40 -20.08 -6.41
C ASP A 223 11.16 -19.22 -7.41
N THR A 224 10.42 -18.43 -8.18
CA THR A 224 10.98 -17.51 -9.17
C THR A 224 10.73 -16.09 -8.72
N ILE A 225 11.73 -15.23 -8.87
CA ILE A 225 11.75 -13.86 -8.40
C ILE A 225 12.08 -12.95 -9.57
N LEU A 226 11.32 -11.86 -9.69
CA LEU A 226 11.56 -10.77 -10.60
C LEU A 226 12.17 -9.60 -9.83
N ILE A 227 13.21 -8.99 -10.39
CA ILE A 227 13.92 -7.88 -9.75
C ILE A 227 14.11 -6.77 -10.77
N GLY A 228 13.81 -5.53 -10.40
CA GLY A 228 14.08 -4.35 -11.23
C GLY A 228 15.26 -3.55 -10.71
N ASP A 229 16.03 -2.92 -11.61
CA ASP A 229 17.17 -2.08 -11.26
C ASP A 229 17.04 -0.62 -11.72
N TYR A 230 18.06 0.17 -11.36
CA TYR A 230 18.17 1.59 -11.73
C TYR A 230 18.62 1.84 -13.18
N LYS A 231 18.95 0.81 -13.98
CA LYS A 231 19.34 0.96 -15.39
C LYS A 231 18.25 0.49 -16.36
N GLY A 232 17.06 0.19 -15.83
CA GLY A 232 15.93 -0.30 -16.62
C GLY A 232 15.99 -1.79 -16.95
N TYR A 233 16.87 -2.56 -16.30
CA TYR A 233 16.91 -4.01 -16.42
C TYR A 233 15.94 -4.67 -15.46
N VAL A 234 15.29 -5.70 -15.98
CA VAL A 234 14.55 -6.68 -15.21
C VAL A 234 15.31 -8.00 -15.23
N TYR A 235 15.49 -8.56 -14.04
CA TYR A 235 16.18 -9.81 -13.78
C TYR A 235 15.18 -10.89 -13.41
N LEU A 236 15.46 -12.10 -13.87
CA LEU A 236 14.74 -13.31 -13.49
C LEU A 236 15.69 -14.20 -12.69
N LEU A 237 15.34 -14.52 -11.45
CA LEU A 237 16.10 -15.44 -10.61
C LEU A 237 15.18 -16.58 -10.18
N THR A 238 15.54 -17.81 -10.53
CA THR A 238 14.86 -19.01 -10.02
C THR A 238 15.71 -19.66 -8.94
N ILE A 239 15.09 -19.95 -7.81
CA ILE A 239 15.74 -20.53 -6.63
C ILE A 239 15.05 -21.85 -6.31
N THR A 240 15.84 -22.91 -6.18
CA THR A 240 15.37 -24.25 -5.83
C THR A 240 15.79 -24.63 -4.42
N SER A 241 15.12 -25.60 -3.82
CA SER A 241 15.55 -26.19 -2.54
C SER A 241 16.98 -26.72 -2.60
N ASP A 242 17.37 -27.27 -3.75
CA ASP A 242 18.66 -27.93 -3.95
C ASP A 242 19.81 -26.93 -4.01
N ASP A 243 19.56 -25.70 -4.46
CA ASP A 243 20.55 -24.61 -4.41
C ASP A 243 21.04 -24.34 -2.98
N PHE A 244 20.18 -24.59 -1.99
CA PHE A 244 20.54 -24.49 -0.58
C PHE A 244 21.24 -25.74 -0.05
N ILE A 245 20.88 -26.94 -0.53
CA ILE A 245 21.43 -28.22 -0.06
C ILE A 245 22.79 -28.52 -0.69
N MET A 246 22.94 -28.38 -2.01
CA MET A 246 24.21 -28.63 -2.70
C MET A 246 25.31 -27.67 -2.25
N LYS A 247 24.96 -26.44 -1.89
CA LYS A 247 25.93 -25.47 -1.38
C LYS A 247 26.23 -25.66 0.11
N GLN A 248 25.50 -26.51 0.86
CA GLN A 248 25.73 -26.81 2.30
C GLN A 248 26.96 -27.68 2.58
N SER A 249 27.55 -28.37 1.60
CA SER A 249 28.72 -29.19 1.86
C SER A 249 30.01 -28.35 1.91
N LYS A 250 30.71 -28.41 3.05
CA LYS A 250 32.03 -27.81 3.38
C LYS A 250 32.00 -26.39 3.94
N THR A 251 31.50 -26.20 5.16
CA THR A 251 32.11 -25.28 6.15
C THR A 251 31.38 -25.39 7.49
N GLY A 252 32.15 -25.45 8.58
CA GLY A 252 31.67 -25.77 9.92
C GLY A 252 30.68 -24.76 10.51
N LYS A 253 29.95 -25.25 11.51
CA LYS A 253 28.95 -24.56 12.33
C LYS A 253 29.41 -23.15 12.76
N VAL A 254 28.95 -22.12 12.06
CA VAL A 254 28.63 -20.82 12.65
C VAL A 254 27.40 -20.28 11.94
N SER A 255 26.30 -20.26 12.68
CA SER A 255 25.03 -19.55 12.47
C SER A 255 25.23 -18.07 12.10
N GLN A 256 25.46 -17.81 10.82
CA GLN A 256 25.57 -16.49 10.20
C GLN A 256 25.09 -16.63 8.76
N PHE A 257 24.35 -15.62 8.27
CA PHE A 257 23.85 -15.59 6.90
C PHE A 257 24.88 -16.12 5.90
N LYS A 258 24.49 -17.14 5.13
CA LYS A 258 25.39 -17.75 4.17
C LYS A 258 25.51 -16.89 2.93
N VAL A 259 26.73 -16.46 2.63
CA VAL A 259 27.03 -15.68 1.44
C VAL A 259 27.15 -16.62 0.24
N MET A 260 26.45 -16.30 -0.84
CA MET A 260 26.53 -16.97 -2.13
C MET A 260 26.89 -15.95 -3.21
N ASP A 261 27.68 -16.39 -4.19
CA ASP A 261 28.03 -15.56 -5.32
C ASP A 261 26.86 -15.47 -6.31
N SER A 262 26.58 -14.26 -6.80
CA SER A 262 25.59 -14.05 -7.86
C SER A 262 25.95 -14.77 -9.16
N GLU A 263 27.24 -14.97 -9.44
CA GLU A 263 27.71 -15.67 -10.65
C GLU A 263 27.43 -17.17 -10.61
N SER A 264 27.12 -17.71 -9.42
CA SER A 264 26.74 -19.11 -9.24
C SER A 264 25.27 -19.41 -9.57
N PHE A 265 24.54 -18.41 -10.08
CA PHE A 265 23.15 -18.51 -10.50
C PHE A 265 23.03 -18.09 -11.97
N ASP A 266 22.20 -18.81 -12.72
CA ASP A 266 21.75 -18.32 -14.02
C ASP A 266 20.66 -17.27 -13.79
N ILE A 267 20.99 -16.00 -14.07
CA ILE A 267 20.11 -14.85 -13.87
C ILE A 267 19.90 -14.17 -15.21
N PRO A 268 18.94 -14.64 -16.04
CA PRO A 268 18.52 -13.94 -17.24
C PRO A 268 18.14 -12.50 -16.90
N LYS A 269 18.61 -11.56 -17.70
CA LYS A 269 18.29 -10.14 -17.55
C LYS A 269 18.01 -9.51 -18.89
N ARG A 270 17.09 -8.57 -18.91
CA ARG A 270 16.71 -7.84 -20.10
C ARG A 270 16.44 -6.37 -19.78
N LYS A 271 16.93 -5.47 -20.63
CA LYS A 271 16.59 -4.04 -20.56
C LYS A 271 15.18 -3.86 -21.11
N LEU A 272 14.25 -3.38 -20.28
CA LEU A 272 12.86 -3.13 -20.63
C LEU A 272 12.48 -1.65 -20.59
N HIS A 273 13.27 -0.84 -19.90
CA HIS A 273 13.04 0.59 -19.72
C HIS A 273 14.34 1.34 -19.99
N ASP A 274 14.25 2.60 -20.42
CA ASP A 274 15.44 3.46 -20.59
C ASP A 274 15.82 4.20 -19.31
N ASP A 275 14.95 4.17 -18.31
CA ASP A 275 15.14 4.73 -16.98
C ASP A 275 14.85 3.67 -15.89
N TRP A 276 14.82 4.08 -14.63
CA TRP A 276 14.71 3.20 -13.46
C TRP A 276 13.46 2.33 -13.50
N VAL A 277 13.59 1.06 -13.11
CA VAL A 277 12.43 0.20 -12.88
C VAL A 277 11.83 0.54 -11.51
N GLY A 278 10.80 1.38 -11.51
CA GLY A 278 10.18 1.89 -10.29
C GLY A 278 9.39 0.81 -9.52
N LYS A 279 8.70 -0.07 -10.24
CA LYS A 279 7.94 -1.17 -9.65
C LYS A 279 7.85 -2.36 -10.60
N ILE A 280 7.86 -3.56 -10.03
CA ILE A 280 7.59 -4.81 -10.73
C ILE A 280 6.52 -5.61 -9.98
N LYS A 281 5.64 -6.27 -10.72
CA LYS A 281 4.60 -7.11 -10.12
C LYS A 281 4.17 -8.22 -11.06
N TYR A 282 4.08 -9.44 -10.54
CA TYR A 282 3.48 -10.55 -11.25
C TYR A 282 1.96 -10.62 -11.02
N PHE A 283 1.22 -10.93 -12.07
CA PHE A 283 -0.25 -11.07 -12.05
C PHE A 283 -0.63 -12.51 -12.37
N PRO A 284 -0.90 -13.36 -11.36
CA PRO A 284 -1.23 -14.76 -11.58
C PRO A 284 -2.47 -14.96 -12.46
N ALA A 285 -3.47 -14.08 -12.31
CA ALA A 285 -4.69 -14.10 -13.12
C ALA A 285 -4.45 -13.85 -14.61
N LEU A 286 -3.37 -13.13 -14.97
CA LEU A 286 -3.00 -12.84 -16.35
C LEU A 286 -1.87 -13.73 -16.87
N LYS A 287 -1.21 -14.49 -15.97
CA LYS A 287 0.04 -15.19 -16.23
C LYS A 287 1.12 -14.29 -16.85
N ARG A 288 1.19 -13.04 -16.40
CA ARG A 288 2.08 -12.01 -16.93
C ARG A 288 2.68 -11.17 -15.82
N PHE A 289 3.87 -10.64 -16.04
CA PHE A 289 4.45 -9.62 -15.19
C PHE A 289 4.20 -8.23 -15.78
N GLY A 290 4.08 -7.25 -14.90
CA GLY A 290 4.15 -5.83 -15.24
C GLY A 290 5.41 -5.20 -14.66
N SER A 291 6.03 -4.28 -15.38
CA SER A 291 7.09 -3.40 -14.88
C SER A 291 6.81 -1.97 -15.32
N CYS A 292 7.17 -0.99 -14.49
CA CYS A 292 6.97 0.42 -14.81
C CYS A 292 8.22 1.27 -14.58
N SER A 293 8.27 2.39 -15.28
CA SER A 293 9.33 3.38 -15.23
C SER A 293 8.76 4.79 -15.38
N THR A 294 9.51 5.77 -14.88
CA THR A 294 9.29 7.21 -15.06
C THR A 294 9.55 7.69 -16.48
N ASP A 295 10.14 6.83 -17.32
CA ASP A 295 10.35 7.10 -18.73
C ASP A 295 9.02 7.35 -19.47
N SER A 296 9.06 8.24 -20.46
CA SER A 296 7.90 8.62 -21.29
C SER A 296 7.70 7.71 -22.49
N THR A 297 8.75 7.06 -23.00
CA THR A 297 8.65 6.15 -24.16
C THR A 297 8.26 4.75 -23.70
N ASN A 298 9.04 4.17 -22.80
CA ASN A 298 8.83 2.81 -22.29
C ASN A 298 8.32 2.87 -20.85
N SER A 299 7.18 3.51 -20.62
CA SER A 299 6.67 3.77 -19.27
C SER A 299 6.16 2.53 -18.55
N PHE A 300 5.57 1.58 -19.29
CA PHE A 300 4.98 0.37 -18.72
C PHE A 300 5.10 -0.81 -19.67
N VAL A 301 5.49 -1.98 -19.15
CA VAL A 301 5.59 -3.23 -19.91
C VAL A 301 4.70 -4.28 -19.25
N LEU A 302 3.95 -5.05 -20.04
CA LEU A 302 3.09 -6.13 -19.56
C LEU A 302 3.23 -7.39 -20.44
N ASP A 303 4.05 -8.34 -20.01
CA ASP A 303 4.34 -9.52 -20.83
C ASP A 303 4.57 -10.81 -20.04
N ASP A 304 4.78 -11.91 -20.77
CA ASP A 304 5.17 -13.21 -20.23
C ASP A 304 6.64 -13.18 -19.77
N ILE A 305 6.94 -13.91 -18.70
CA ILE A 305 8.29 -14.08 -18.14
C ILE A 305 9.27 -14.63 -19.18
N LYS A 306 8.79 -15.46 -20.12
CA LYS A 306 9.60 -15.98 -21.23
C LYS A 306 10.26 -14.87 -22.05
N ARG A 307 9.68 -13.67 -22.08
CA ARG A 307 10.29 -12.50 -22.74
C ARG A 307 11.61 -12.05 -22.13
N LEU A 308 11.88 -12.41 -20.88
CA LEU A 308 13.18 -12.13 -20.27
C LEU A 308 14.28 -13.06 -20.82
N GLU A 309 13.90 -14.19 -21.42
CA GLU A 309 14.82 -15.21 -21.95
C GLU A 309 14.94 -15.14 -23.48
N ASP A 310 13.83 -14.91 -24.19
CA ASP A 310 13.76 -15.06 -25.66
C ASP A 310 14.13 -13.81 -26.48
N GLN A 311 14.40 -12.67 -25.84
CA GLN A 311 14.70 -11.36 -26.45
C GLN A 311 13.67 -10.85 -27.49
N LEU A 312 12.49 -11.47 -27.63
CA LEU A 312 11.47 -11.07 -28.61
C LEU A 312 10.76 -9.78 -28.18
N PRO A 313 10.14 -9.00 -29.09
CA PRO A 313 9.47 -7.75 -28.74
C PRO A 313 8.50 -7.89 -27.56
N VAL A 314 8.55 -6.91 -26.65
CA VAL A 314 7.68 -6.85 -25.47
C VAL A 314 6.49 -5.92 -25.71
N LYS A 315 5.40 -6.17 -24.99
CA LYS A 315 4.23 -5.29 -24.98
C LYS A 315 4.48 -4.09 -24.07
N GLU A 316 4.97 -3.01 -24.66
CA GLU A 316 5.22 -1.72 -24.01
C GLU A 316 4.09 -0.71 -24.25
N PHE A 317 3.93 0.20 -23.30
CA PHE A 317 2.98 1.30 -23.31
C PHE A 317 3.70 2.59 -22.92
N SER A 318 3.51 3.61 -23.74
CA SER A 318 4.00 4.96 -23.49
C SER A 318 2.94 5.77 -22.74
N VAL A 319 3.35 6.36 -21.62
CA VAL A 319 2.56 7.35 -20.88
C VAL A 319 3.42 8.61 -20.81
N PRO A 320 2.99 9.76 -21.35
CA PRO A 320 3.85 10.95 -21.46
C PRO A 320 4.49 11.44 -20.15
N LYS A 321 3.86 11.18 -19.00
CA LYS A 321 4.37 11.55 -17.66
C LYS A 321 5.14 10.42 -16.96
N GLY A 322 5.29 9.27 -17.59
CA GLY A 322 5.77 8.05 -16.96
C GLY A 322 4.76 7.39 -16.05
N VAL A 323 5.15 6.26 -15.46
CA VAL A 323 4.34 5.48 -14.52
C VAL A 323 5.17 5.16 -13.27
N ASN A 324 4.71 5.69 -12.13
CA ASN A 324 5.34 5.51 -10.82
C ASN A 324 4.84 4.26 -10.09
N ALA A 325 3.56 3.92 -10.28
CA ALA A 325 2.95 2.77 -9.64
C ALA A 325 1.85 2.19 -10.52
N PHE A 326 1.57 0.90 -10.34
CA PHE A 326 0.44 0.26 -10.99
C PHE A 326 -0.12 -0.86 -10.14
N THR A 327 -1.35 -1.27 -10.45
CA THR A 327 -2.02 -2.45 -9.91
C THR A 327 -3.04 -3.01 -10.89
N TYR A 328 -3.45 -4.26 -10.68
CA TYR A 328 -4.46 -4.94 -11.48
C TYR A 328 -5.69 -5.25 -10.61
N CYS A 329 -6.87 -4.87 -11.09
CA CYS A 329 -8.14 -5.26 -10.49
C CYS A 329 -8.71 -6.46 -11.23
N GLY A 330 -8.64 -7.64 -10.62
CA GLY A 330 -9.17 -8.88 -11.21
C GLY A 330 -10.69 -8.86 -11.46
N LYS A 331 -11.46 -8.14 -10.62
CA LYS A 331 -12.92 -8.02 -10.78
C LYS A 331 -13.30 -7.18 -12.00
N ALA A 332 -12.64 -6.04 -12.18
CA ALA A 332 -12.89 -5.15 -13.31
C ALA A 332 -12.11 -5.54 -14.58
N LYS A 333 -11.11 -6.43 -14.45
CA LYS A 333 -10.14 -6.76 -15.51
C LYS A 333 -9.39 -5.53 -16.05
N VAL A 334 -9.12 -4.56 -15.17
CA VAL A 334 -8.45 -3.29 -15.52
C VAL A 334 -7.10 -3.20 -14.83
N ILE A 335 -6.09 -2.70 -15.55
CA ILE A 335 -4.82 -2.26 -14.98
C ILE A 335 -4.94 -0.76 -14.73
N VAL A 336 -4.65 -0.35 -13.49
CA VAL A 336 -4.63 1.05 -13.09
C VAL A 336 -3.18 1.46 -12.92
N THR A 337 -2.78 2.52 -13.60
CA THR A 337 -1.47 3.16 -13.49
C THR A 337 -1.60 4.49 -12.77
N GLY A 338 -0.60 4.85 -11.96
CA GLY A 338 -0.44 6.16 -11.35
C GLY A 338 0.93 6.71 -11.73
N GLY A 339 0.94 7.95 -12.23
CA GLY A 339 2.11 8.67 -12.71
C GLY A 339 2.10 10.08 -12.18
#